data_AF-A0A7S0RIP3-F1
#
_entry.id   AF-A0A7S0RIP3-F1
#
_cell.length_a   1.000
_cell.length_b   1.000
_cell.length_c   1.000
_cell.angle_alpha   90.00
_cell.angle_beta   90.00
_cell.angle_gamma   90.00
#
_symmetry.space_group_name_H-M   'P 1'
#
loop_
_entity.id
_entity.type
_entity.pdbx_description
1 polymer ?
#
loop_
_entity_poly.entity_id
_entity_poly.type
_entity_poly.pdbx_seq_one_letter_code
_entity_poly.pdbx_strand_id
1 'polypeptide(L)'
;HTVTRAGCLCANPWAIAGSEVFHGTCGNPDSDPGGAWCIIEEGSCFGTDSAGTNWDYCGPEAPRETASGDTCALPFTSDGLTFHDCTIMADSAYWCLTASGAREYCDFGGDGDDGAPPSPSPPCS
;
A
#
# COMPACT_ATOMS: atom_id res chain seq x y z
N HIS A 1 -13.52 12.00 -2.38
CA HIS A 1 -12.59 11.15 -3.15
C HIS A 1 -12.17 9.98 -2.28
N THR A 2 -11.95 8.81 -2.89
CA THR A 2 -11.44 7.63 -2.18
C THR A 2 -9.94 7.73 -1.98
N VAL A 3 -9.47 7.28 -0.81
CA VAL A 3 -8.05 7.15 -0.47
C VAL A 3 -7.61 5.72 -0.82
N THR A 4 -6.49 5.59 -1.53
CA THR A 4 -5.88 4.33 -1.94
C THR A 4 -5.05 3.72 -0.80
N ARG A 5 -4.48 2.53 -1.00
CA ARG A 5 -3.68 1.81 0.02
C ARG A 5 -2.43 2.58 0.46
N ALA A 6 -1.77 3.24 -0.47
CA ALA A 6 -0.64 4.13 -0.25
C ALA A 6 -1.06 5.51 0.32
N GLY A 7 -2.35 5.75 0.56
CA GLY A 7 -2.84 7.03 1.10
C GLY A 7 -3.03 8.13 0.05
N CYS A 8 -2.88 7.83 -1.25
CA CYS A 8 -3.12 8.79 -2.32
C CYS A 8 -4.64 8.97 -2.56
N LEU A 9 -5.04 10.09 -3.15
CA LEU A 9 -6.44 10.28 -3.57
C LEU A 9 -6.62 9.75 -5.00
N CYS A 10 -7.72 9.05 -5.26
CA CYS A 10 -8.10 8.73 -6.63
C CYS A 10 -8.38 10.02 -7.41
N ALA A 11 -7.82 10.11 -8.62
CA ALA A 11 -8.08 11.21 -9.55
C ALA A 11 -9.57 11.33 -9.85
N ASN A 12 -10.03 12.56 -10.09
CA ASN A 12 -11.42 12.84 -10.37
C ASN A 12 -11.53 13.79 -11.57
N PRO A 13 -11.73 13.30 -12.81
CA PRO A 13 -12.00 11.90 -13.18
C PRO A 13 -10.75 11.06 -13.53
N TRP A 14 -10.92 9.74 -13.64
CA TRP A 14 -9.96 8.83 -14.28
C TRP A 14 -10.66 7.75 -15.12
N ALA A 15 -9.95 7.20 -16.11
CA ALA A 15 -10.38 6.08 -16.95
C ALA A 15 -9.16 5.44 -17.63
N ILE A 16 -9.30 4.18 -18.07
CA ILE A 16 -8.36 3.52 -18.99
C ILE A 16 -8.98 3.34 -20.37
N ALA A 17 -8.15 2.98 -21.36
CA ALA A 17 -8.62 2.77 -22.72
C ALA A 17 -9.72 1.70 -22.78
N GLY A 18 -10.92 2.09 -23.20
CA GLY A 18 -12.06 1.19 -23.33
C GLY A 18 -12.89 0.98 -22.06
N SER A 19 -12.59 1.66 -20.95
CA SER A 19 -13.41 1.62 -19.73
C SER A 19 -14.43 2.76 -19.65
N GLU A 20 -15.36 2.62 -18.71
CA GLU A 20 -16.13 3.77 -18.22
C GLU A 20 -15.26 4.76 -17.43
N VAL A 21 -15.81 5.95 -17.16
CA VAL A 21 -15.15 7.03 -16.42
C VAL A 21 -15.53 6.95 -14.94
N PHE A 22 -14.53 6.94 -14.08
CA PHE A 22 -14.67 6.93 -12.63
C PHE A 22 -14.41 8.34 -12.05
N HIS A 23 -15.16 8.70 -11.02
CA HIS A 23 -15.18 10.07 -10.48
C HIS A 23 -14.63 10.12 -9.04
N GLY A 24 -13.31 10.02 -8.90
CA GLY A 24 -12.65 10.01 -7.59
C GLY A 24 -13.01 8.79 -6.74
N THR A 25 -13.36 7.69 -7.41
CA THR A 25 -13.71 6.39 -6.83
C THR A 25 -12.84 5.31 -7.45
N CYS A 26 -12.72 4.19 -6.77
CA CYS A 26 -12.01 3.03 -7.29
C CYS A 26 -12.88 2.23 -8.25
N GLY A 27 -12.24 1.51 -9.15
CA GLY A 27 -12.85 0.66 -10.16
C GLY A 27 -11.99 -0.57 -10.42
N ASN A 28 -12.55 -1.57 -11.09
CA ASN A 28 -11.77 -2.69 -11.60
C ASN A 28 -12.15 -2.96 -13.08
N PRO A 29 -11.91 -1.98 -13.98
CA PRO A 29 -12.38 -2.06 -15.36
C PRO A 29 -11.71 -3.15 -16.19
N ASP A 30 -10.52 -3.60 -15.79
CA ASP A 30 -9.70 -4.62 -16.43
C ASP A 30 -9.76 -5.99 -15.76
N SER A 31 -10.62 -6.15 -14.74
CA SER A 31 -10.76 -7.40 -13.97
C SER A 31 -9.45 -7.88 -13.34
N ASP A 32 -8.65 -6.94 -12.86
CA ASP A 32 -7.40 -7.19 -12.16
C ASP A 32 -7.64 -8.03 -10.88
N PRO A 33 -6.85 -9.10 -10.65
CA PRO A 33 -7.01 -9.98 -9.48
C PRO A 33 -6.65 -9.31 -8.14
N GLY A 34 -5.85 -8.25 -8.15
CA GLY A 34 -5.52 -7.41 -7.00
C GLY A 34 -6.71 -6.58 -6.48
N GLY A 35 -7.77 -6.47 -7.28
CA GLY A 35 -9.05 -5.90 -6.90
C GLY A 35 -9.29 -4.51 -7.48
N ALA A 36 -10.10 -3.70 -6.81
CA ALA A 36 -10.38 -2.34 -7.26
C ALA A 36 -9.16 -1.43 -7.04
N TRP A 37 -8.88 -0.57 -8.00
CA TRP A 37 -7.77 0.37 -8.03
C TRP A 37 -8.22 1.69 -8.68
N CYS A 38 -7.35 2.69 -8.69
CA CYS A 38 -7.56 3.92 -9.44
C CYS A 38 -6.25 4.58 -9.85
N ILE A 39 -6.30 5.42 -10.88
CA ILE A 39 -5.24 6.40 -11.15
C ILE A 39 -5.26 7.44 -10.05
N ILE A 40 -4.11 7.77 -9.49
CA ILE A 40 -3.99 8.72 -8.37
C ILE A 40 -3.98 10.17 -8.89
N GLU A 41 -4.49 11.09 -8.08
CA GLU A 41 -4.43 12.53 -8.33
C GLU A 41 -2.99 13.02 -8.10
N GLU A 42 -2.44 13.74 -9.08
CA GLU A 42 -1.09 14.30 -8.94
C GLU A 42 -1.00 15.23 -7.72
N GLY A 43 0.00 15.01 -6.87
CA GLY A 43 0.20 15.78 -5.65
C GLY A 43 -0.69 15.38 -4.48
N SER A 44 -1.57 14.39 -4.63
CA SER A 44 -2.32 13.81 -3.50
C SER A 44 -1.46 12.93 -2.60
N CYS A 45 -0.26 12.58 -3.05
CA CYS A 45 0.79 11.94 -2.27
C CYS A 45 2.15 12.58 -2.59
N PHE A 46 3.12 12.41 -1.68
CA PHE A 46 4.50 12.86 -1.85
C PHE A 46 5.22 11.93 -2.85
N GLY A 47 4.85 12.01 -4.14
CA GLY A 47 5.37 11.17 -5.22
C GLY A 47 4.41 10.08 -5.69
N THR A 48 4.84 9.34 -6.73
CA THR A 48 4.25 8.07 -7.21
C THR A 48 3.93 7.12 -6.06
N ASP A 49 3.09 6.10 -6.27
CA ASP A 49 2.89 5.04 -5.26
C ASP A 49 4.24 4.47 -4.76
N SER A 50 4.21 3.66 -3.69
CA SER A 50 5.41 3.03 -3.13
C SER A 50 6.26 2.24 -4.14
N ALA A 51 5.74 1.96 -5.35
CA ALA A 51 6.40 1.24 -6.44
C ALA A 51 6.84 2.14 -7.63
N GLY A 52 6.58 3.45 -7.61
CA GLY A 52 6.95 4.35 -8.70
C GLY A 52 5.86 4.53 -9.77
N THR A 53 4.62 4.17 -9.50
CA THR A 53 3.50 4.24 -10.44
C THR A 53 2.53 5.41 -10.17
N ASN A 54 1.69 5.72 -11.15
CA ASN A 54 0.65 6.75 -11.10
C ASN A 54 -0.76 6.17 -10.83
N TRP A 55 -0.84 4.99 -10.25
CA TRP A 55 -2.09 4.35 -9.84
C TRP A 55 -1.86 3.62 -8.51
N ASP A 56 -2.93 3.24 -7.83
CA ASP A 56 -2.81 2.44 -6.62
C ASP A 56 -4.10 1.65 -6.36
N TYR A 57 -3.98 0.53 -5.66
CA TYR A 57 -5.13 -0.28 -5.25
C TYR A 57 -5.94 0.41 -4.17
N CYS A 58 -7.19 0.00 -4.10
CA CYS A 58 -8.16 0.46 -3.13
C CYS A 58 -8.65 -0.67 -2.23
N GLY A 59 -9.39 -0.26 -1.19
CA GLY A 59 -9.82 -1.14 -0.12
C GLY A 59 -8.76 -1.25 0.97
N PRO A 60 -9.08 -1.91 2.08
CA PRO A 60 -8.06 -2.24 3.07
C PRO A 60 -6.96 -3.05 2.36
N GLU A 61 -5.70 -2.75 2.67
CA GLU A 61 -4.61 -3.66 2.34
C GLU A 61 -4.99 -5.07 2.82
N ALA A 62 -4.57 -6.10 2.07
CA ALA A 62 -4.67 -7.47 2.59
C ALA A 62 -4.06 -7.45 3.99
N PRO A 63 -4.78 -7.93 5.00
CA PRO A 63 -4.38 -7.63 6.35
C PRO A 63 -3.04 -8.33 6.61
N ARG A 64 -2.03 -7.54 6.97
CA ARG A 64 -0.68 -8.04 7.21
C ARG A 64 -0.72 -8.99 8.40
N GLU A 65 -0.04 -10.13 8.26
CA GLU A 65 0.17 -11.02 9.40
C GLU A 65 1.27 -10.44 10.29
N THR A 66 1.13 -10.65 11.59
CA THR A 66 2.17 -10.30 12.56
C THR A 66 3.13 -11.46 12.70
N ALA A 67 4.33 -11.20 13.24
CA ALA A 67 5.29 -12.25 13.57
C ALA A 67 4.74 -13.29 14.57
N SER A 68 3.68 -12.93 15.30
CA SER A 68 2.96 -13.78 16.24
C SER A 68 1.85 -14.62 15.59
N GLY A 69 1.56 -14.41 14.30
CA GLY A 69 0.46 -15.04 13.56
C GLY A 69 -0.91 -14.38 13.74
N ASP A 70 -0.95 -13.18 14.35
CA ASP A 70 -2.15 -12.36 14.40
C ASP A 70 -2.31 -11.54 13.11
N THR A 71 -3.43 -10.83 13.00
CA THR A 71 -3.77 -10.05 11.81
C THR A 71 -3.84 -8.56 12.16
N CYS A 72 -3.16 -7.72 11.38
CA CYS A 72 -3.23 -6.26 11.49
C CYS A 72 -4.64 -5.75 11.19
N ALA A 73 -5.17 -4.89 12.07
CA ALA A 73 -6.45 -4.22 11.91
C ALA A 73 -6.27 -2.94 11.07
N LEU A 74 -6.15 -3.11 9.75
CA LEU A 74 -5.97 -2.00 8.82
C LEU A 74 -7.32 -1.44 8.32
N PRO A 75 -7.48 -0.11 8.18
CA PRO A 75 -6.58 0.93 8.70
C PRO A 75 -6.69 1.09 10.22
N PHE A 76 -5.59 1.47 10.88
CA PHE A 76 -5.59 1.83 12.31
C PHE A 76 -5.17 3.29 12.51
N THR A 77 -5.50 3.86 13.68
CA THR A 77 -5.06 5.21 14.06
C THR A 77 -4.11 5.11 15.23
N SER A 78 -2.95 5.77 15.14
CA SER A 78 -1.97 5.90 16.21
C SER A 78 -1.40 7.32 16.23
N ASP A 79 -1.30 7.91 17.43
CA ASP A 79 -0.85 9.30 17.62
C ASP A 79 -1.62 10.34 16.76
N GLY A 80 -2.89 10.06 16.43
CA GLY A 80 -3.72 10.92 15.58
C GLY A 80 -3.44 10.80 14.08
N LEU A 81 -2.53 9.90 13.66
CA LEU A 81 -2.26 9.56 12.27
C LEU A 81 -2.95 8.24 11.90
N THR A 82 -3.57 8.20 10.72
CA THR A 82 -4.20 6.98 10.18
C THR A 82 -3.21 6.25 9.29
N PHE A 83 -2.96 4.98 9.62
CA PHE A 83 -2.07 4.09 8.90
C PHE A 83 -2.89 3.05 8.16
N HIS A 84 -2.59 2.92 6.87
CA HIS A 84 -3.20 1.94 5.99
C HIS A 84 -2.32 0.70 5.82
N ASP A 85 -1.07 0.77 6.29
CA ASP A 85 -0.14 -0.36 6.34
C ASP A 85 0.71 -0.34 7.63
N CYS A 86 1.58 -1.33 7.79
CA CYS A 86 2.61 -1.35 8.82
C CYS A 86 3.46 -0.08 8.78
N THR A 87 3.72 0.53 9.94
CA THR A 87 4.41 1.82 10.04
C THR A 87 5.65 1.74 10.92
N ILE A 88 6.55 2.71 10.76
CA ILE A 88 7.83 2.82 11.47
C ILE A 88 7.96 4.22 12.09
N MET A 89 7.13 4.52 13.10
CA MET A 89 7.13 5.86 13.72
C MET A 89 8.21 6.08 14.80
N ALA A 90 8.72 5.02 15.43
CA ALA A 90 9.64 5.17 16.57
C ALA A 90 10.63 4.00 16.79
N ASP A 91 10.44 2.88 16.12
CA ASP A 91 11.27 1.68 16.25
C ASP A 91 12.01 1.39 14.94
N SER A 92 13.00 0.50 14.94
CA SER A 92 13.70 0.06 13.72
C SER A 92 12.95 -1.06 12.96
N ALA A 93 11.71 -1.37 13.36
CA ALA A 93 10.89 -2.44 12.80
C ALA A 93 9.47 -1.93 12.52
N TYR A 94 8.88 -2.36 11.41
CA TYR A 94 7.50 -2.00 11.10
C TYR A 94 6.52 -2.76 11.99
N TRP A 95 5.47 -2.08 12.39
CA TRP A 95 4.45 -2.62 13.29
C TRP A 95 3.04 -2.15 12.90
N CYS A 96 2.04 -2.83 13.42
CA CYS A 96 0.63 -2.48 13.29
C CYS A 96 -0.14 -2.71 14.59
N LEU A 97 -1.38 -2.25 14.65
CA LEU A 97 -2.32 -2.65 15.72
C LEU A 97 -3.15 -3.85 15.28
N THR A 98 -3.32 -4.84 16.16
CA THR A 98 -4.29 -5.93 15.96
C THR A 98 -5.70 -5.48 16.30
N ALA A 99 -6.72 -6.30 15.99
CA ALA A 99 -8.11 -6.03 16.35
C ALA A 99 -8.34 -5.87 17.88
N SER A 100 -7.44 -6.43 18.68
CA SER A 100 -7.42 -6.30 20.15
C SER A 100 -6.78 -4.98 20.64
N GLY A 101 -6.24 -4.17 19.73
CA GLY A 101 -5.49 -2.95 20.03
C GLY A 101 -4.05 -3.20 20.50
N ALA A 102 -3.53 -4.43 20.36
CA ALA A 102 -2.15 -4.74 20.68
C ALA A 102 -1.21 -4.28 19.56
N ARG A 103 -0.07 -3.69 19.92
CA ARG A 103 1.00 -3.38 18.97
C ARG A 103 1.79 -4.66 18.69
N GLU A 104 1.90 -5.04 17.44
CA GLU A 104 2.64 -6.24 17.02
C GLU A 104 3.53 -5.92 15.82
N TYR A 105 4.67 -6.60 15.71
CA TYR A 105 5.55 -6.45 14.56
C TYR A 105 4.97 -7.17 13.36
N CYS A 106 5.03 -6.53 12.21
CA CYS A 106 4.59 -7.15 10.97
C CYS A 106 5.57 -8.21 10.54
N ASP A 107 5.06 -9.37 10.14
CA ASP A 107 5.85 -10.38 9.47
C ASP A 107 5.99 -10.00 7.99
N PHE A 108 7.23 -9.81 7.54
CA PHE A 108 7.51 -9.56 6.12
C PHE A 108 7.99 -10.84 5.41
N GLY A 109 7.84 -12.02 6.03
CA GLY A 109 8.40 -13.26 5.49
C GLY A 109 9.91 -13.15 5.32
N GLY A 110 10.64 -13.15 6.44
CA GLY A 110 12.09 -13.33 6.39
C GLY A 110 12.44 -14.76 5.99
N ASP A 111 12.52 -15.06 4.69
CA ASP A 111 13.49 -16.05 4.23
C ASP A 111 14.86 -15.36 4.36
N GLY A 112 15.59 -15.71 5.42
CA GLY A 112 16.87 -15.11 5.71
C GLY A 112 17.89 -15.47 4.63
N ASP A 113 18.30 -14.50 3.84
CA ASP A 113 19.62 -14.47 3.21
C ASP A 113 20.03 -13.01 3.03
N ASP A 114 21.32 -12.78 3.17
CA ASP A 114 21.95 -11.56 3.62
C ASP A 114 21.67 -10.31 2.79
N GLY A 115 21.48 -9.18 3.50
CA GLY A 115 21.41 -7.84 2.96
C GLY A 115 22.70 -7.41 2.25
N ALA A 116 22.87 -7.84 1.00
CA ALA A 116 23.75 -7.20 0.03
C ALA A 116 22.92 -6.28 -0.87
N PRO A 117 23.30 -4.98 -1.02
CA PRO A 117 22.70 -4.15 -2.06
C PRO A 117 22.96 -4.80 -3.43
N PRO A 118 22.05 -4.66 -4.41
CA PRO A 118 22.26 -5.24 -5.73
C PRO A 118 23.56 -4.66 -6.33
N SER A 119 24.53 -5.53 -6.59
CA SER A 119 25.71 -5.17 -7.37
C SER A 119 25.27 -4.74 -8.78
N PRO A 120 25.87 -3.71 -9.39
CA PRO A 120 25.50 -3.28 -10.73
C PRO A 120 25.92 -4.36 -11.74
N SER A 121 24.93 -4.93 -12.43
CA SER A 121 25.16 -5.84 -13.56
C SER A 121 25.84 -5.09 -14.72
N PRO A 122 26.77 -5.73 -15.47
CA PRO A 122 27.48 -5.10 -16.57
C PRO A 122 26.57 -4.88 -17.79
N PRO A 123 26.93 -3.95 -18.71
CA PRO A 123 26.10 -3.68 -19.88
C PRO A 123 26.14 -4.86 -20.86
N CYS A 124 24.96 -5.23 -21.37
CA CYS A 124 24.78 -6.27 -22.37
C CYS A 124 25.51 -5.91 -23.68
N SER A 125 26.24 -6.88 -24.26
CA SER A 125 26.76 -6.87 -25.64
C SER A 125 25.91 -7.75 -26.54
#